data_AF-A0A7V4QFE6-F1
#
_entry.id   AF-A0A7V4QFE6-F1
#
_cell.length_a   1.000
_cell.length_b   1.000
_cell.length_c   1.000
_cell.angle_alpha   90.00
_cell.angle_beta   90.00
_cell.angle_gamma   90.00
#
_symmetry.space_group_name_H-M   'P 1'
#
loop_
_entity.id
_entity.type
_entity.pdbx_description
1 polymer ?
#
loop_
_entity_poly.entity_id
_entity_poly.type
_entity_poly.pdbx_seq_one_letter_code
_entity_poly.pdbx_strand_id
1 'polypeptide(L)'
;MGEILLNADNRRLHADGRRLHVRKVADLNKKFLYKDLSYKIIGCFYEVYNELGPAHKEQIYHEALKVAFAEEKIEYEENKSLKIKYKGKDVGIYKPDFIIENKIVVEIKSVLNMPKVFEKQLYYYLRGTDYKVGYLVNFGNEKIDIRRRVYESVRRIKSA
;
A
#
# COMPACT_ATOMS: atom_id res chain seq x y z
N MET A 1 43.76 -0.40 -22.22
CA MET A 1 44.22 0.97 -21.89
C MET A 1 43.46 1.94 -22.76
N GLY A 2 42.36 2.47 -22.25
CA GLY A 2 41.55 3.50 -22.92
C GLY A 2 40.85 4.27 -21.81
N GLU A 3 41.40 5.42 -21.45
CA GLU A 3 40.89 6.27 -20.38
C GLU A 3 39.53 6.85 -20.77
N ILE A 4 38.55 6.74 -19.86
CA ILE A 4 37.27 7.44 -19.99
C ILE A 4 37.38 8.69 -19.12
N LEU A 5 37.58 9.83 -19.76
CA LEU A 5 37.51 11.14 -19.10
C LEU A 5 36.03 11.54 -18.90
N LEU A 6 35.66 11.80 -17.65
CA LEU A 6 34.37 12.35 -17.25
C LEU A 6 34.44 13.88 -17.29
N ASN A 7 33.59 14.52 -18.08
CA ASN A 7 33.32 15.96 -17.94
C ASN A 7 32.13 16.19 -17.00
N ALA A 8 32.10 17.37 -16.37
CA ALA A 8 31.22 17.78 -15.26
C ALA A 8 29.69 17.70 -15.52
N ASP A 9 29.27 17.29 -16.71
CA ASP A 9 27.88 17.18 -17.15
C ASP A 9 27.45 15.73 -17.46
N ASN A 10 28.34 14.75 -17.22
CA ASN A 10 28.06 13.30 -17.20
C ASN A 10 27.22 12.76 -18.39
N ARG A 11 27.58 13.12 -19.64
CA ARG A 11 26.92 12.57 -20.86
C ARG A 11 27.86 11.62 -21.61
N ARG A 12 27.41 10.37 -21.77
CA ARG A 12 27.99 9.40 -22.73
C ARG A 12 27.24 9.52 -24.05
N LEU A 13 27.95 9.72 -25.15
CA LEU A 13 27.44 9.59 -26.52
C LEU A 13 28.19 8.47 -27.22
N HIS A 14 27.48 7.45 -27.73
CA HIS A 14 27.97 6.59 -28.82
C HIS A 14 26.84 6.12 -29.78
N ALA A 15 27.09 6.45 -31.05
CA ALA A 15 26.75 5.90 -32.37
C ALA A 15 25.34 5.46 -32.86
N ASP A 16 24.37 4.96 -32.07
CA ASP A 16 23.15 4.34 -32.67
C ASP A 16 21.81 5.03 -32.31
N GLY A 17 21.74 6.36 -32.28
CA GLY A 17 20.51 7.15 -32.52
C GLY A 17 19.21 6.87 -31.72
N ARG A 18 19.14 5.88 -30.83
CA ARG A 18 17.94 5.51 -30.08
C ARG A 18 17.97 6.21 -28.74
N ARG A 19 17.05 7.15 -28.60
CA ARG A 19 16.73 7.87 -27.37
C ARG A 19 16.41 6.85 -26.28
N LEU A 20 17.38 6.52 -25.42
CA LEU A 20 17.10 5.87 -24.15
C LEU A 20 16.20 6.82 -23.37
N HIS A 21 14.93 6.42 -23.21
CA HIS A 21 13.97 7.11 -22.36
C HIS A 21 14.59 7.20 -20.97
N VAL A 22 15.02 8.40 -20.58
CA VAL A 22 15.54 8.74 -19.25
C VAL A 22 14.38 8.68 -18.26
N ARG A 23 13.92 7.47 -17.95
CA ARG A 23 12.94 7.18 -16.89
C ARG A 23 13.54 6.37 -15.75
N LYS A 24 14.83 6.01 -15.82
CA LYS A 24 15.39 4.96 -14.97
C LYS A 24 16.25 5.42 -13.79
N VAL A 25 16.33 6.73 -13.49
CA VAL A 25 17.18 7.23 -12.39
C VAL A 25 16.39 7.98 -11.30
N ALA A 26 15.13 8.37 -11.54
CA ALA A 26 14.31 9.04 -10.54
C ALA A 26 13.68 8.09 -9.50
N ASP A 27 13.67 6.77 -9.75
CA ASP A 27 12.96 5.78 -8.93
C ASP A 27 13.77 5.19 -7.76
N LEU A 28 15.07 5.49 -7.66
CA LEU A 28 15.93 4.89 -6.62
C LEU A 28 15.77 5.50 -5.22
N ASN A 29 15.07 6.64 -5.11
CA ASN A 29 14.81 7.32 -3.84
C ASN A 29 13.31 7.52 -3.56
N LYS A 30 12.47 6.57 -3.99
CA LYS A 30 11.07 6.55 -3.57
C LYS A 30 11.02 6.23 -2.07
N LYS A 31 10.99 7.29 -1.24
CA LYS A 31 10.84 7.19 0.22
C LYS A 31 9.69 6.24 0.52
N PHE A 32 9.98 5.12 1.17
CA PHE A 32 8.96 4.14 1.54
C PHE A 32 7.99 4.81 2.53
N LEU A 33 6.83 5.22 2.02
CA LEU A 33 5.87 6.02 2.78
C LEU A 33 5.42 5.26 4.04
N TYR A 34 5.51 5.88 5.22
CA TYR A 34 5.18 5.25 6.51
C TYR A 34 5.95 3.95 6.79
N LYS A 35 7.28 3.95 6.55
CA LYS A 35 8.16 2.78 6.74
C LYS A 35 8.04 2.13 8.12
N ASP A 36 8.22 2.89 9.19
CA ASP A 36 8.28 2.32 10.54
C ASP A 36 6.91 1.78 10.97
N LEU A 37 5.84 2.55 10.71
CA LEU A 37 4.47 2.12 10.95
C LEU A 37 4.10 0.87 10.13
N SER A 38 4.59 0.78 8.89
CA SER A 38 4.39 -0.40 8.05
C SER A 38 5.04 -1.65 8.64
N TYR A 39 6.24 -1.55 9.20
CA TYR A 39 6.88 -2.69 9.85
C TYR A 39 6.10 -3.15 11.07
N LYS A 40 5.61 -2.23 11.89
CA LYS A 40 4.77 -2.55 13.04
C LYS A 40 3.49 -3.29 12.64
N ILE A 41 2.74 -2.75 11.67
CA ILE A 41 1.52 -3.37 11.16
C ILE A 41 1.79 -4.79 10.63
N ILE A 42 2.87 -4.97 9.86
CA ILE A 42 3.26 -6.29 9.34
C ILE A 42 3.61 -7.24 10.48
N GLY A 43 4.30 -6.75 11.53
CA GLY A 43 4.55 -7.50 12.76
C GLY A 43 3.27 -8.07 13.36
N CYS A 44 2.27 -7.21 13.59
CA CYS A 44 0.96 -7.63 14.12
C CYS A 44 0.26 -8.67 13.21
N PHE A 45 0.36 -8.53 11.89
CA PHE A 45 -0.19 -9.53 10.96
C PHE A 45 0.44 -10.91 11.15
N TYR A 46 1.77 -10.97 11.28
CA TYR A 46 2.48 -12.22 11.51
C TYR A 46 2.22 -12.79 12.90
N GLU A 47 2.19 -11.95 13.94
CA GLU A 47 1.88 -12.36 15.30
C GLU A 47 0.51 -13.06 15.37
N VAL A 48 -0.53 -12.40 14.87
CA VAL A 48 -1.89 -12.97 14.80
C VAL A 48 -1.93 -14.26 14.01
N TYR A 49 -1.24 -14.32 12.87
CA TYR A 49 -1.19 -15.53 12.04
C TYR A 49 -0.48 -16.70 12.74
N ASN A 50 0.63 -16.42 13.43
CA ASN A 50 1.42 -17.43 14.13
C ASN A 50 0.68 -17.99 15.34
N GLU A 51 -0.11 -17.16 16.02
CA GLU A 51 -0.87 -17.58 17.20
C GLU A 51 -2.14 -18.35 16.82
N LEU A 52 -2.94 -17.82 15.88
CA LEU A 52 -4.25 -18.40 15.55
C LEU A 52 -4.21 -19.47 14.46
N GLY A 53 -3.16 -19.45 13.62
CA GLY A 53 -3.12 -20.22 12.38
C GLY A 53 -4.16 -19.76 11.35
N PRO A 54 -4.26 -20.46 10.21
CA PRO A 54 -5.17 -20.09 9.13
C PRO A 54 -6.61 -20.60 9.33
N ALA A 55 -7.50 -20.25 8.39
CA ALA A 55 -8.85 -20.77 8.22
C ALA A 55 -9.96 -20.34 9.22
N HIS A 56 -9.67 -19.44 10.16
CA HIS A 56 -10.75 -18.76 10.91
C HIS A 56 -11.57 -17.80 10.05
N LYS A 57 -12.73 -17.36 10.55
CA LYS A 57 -13.54 -16.31 9.90
C LYS A 57 -12.83 -14.96 9.98
N GLU A 58 -13.07 -14.08 9.00
CA GLU A 58 -12.48 -12.71 8.96
C GLU A 58 -12.67 -11.94 10.28
N GLN A 59 -13.85 -12.03 10.91
CA GLN A 59 -14.12 -11.36 12.18
C GLN A 59 -13.17 -11.80 13.31
N ILE A 60 -12.70 -13.05 13.32
CA ILE A 60 -11.77 -13.52 14.36
C ILE A 60 -10.42 -12.84 14.20
N TYR A 61 -9.91 -12.73 12.97
CA TYR A 61 -8.67 -11.99 12.71
C TYR A 61 -8.82 -10.49 12.94
N HIS A 62 -10.02 -9.94 12.70
CA HIS A 62 -10.33 -8.54 13.01
C HIS A 62 -10.19 -8.27 14.51
N GLU A 63 -10.83 -9.08 15.37
CA GLU A 63 -10.70 -8.97 16.83
C GLU A 63 -9.27 -9.24 17.32
N ALA A 64 -8.57 -10.21 16.73
CA ALA A 64 -7.18 -10.49 17.09
C ALA A 64 -6.24 -9.33 16.74
N LEU A 65 -6.44 -8.68 15.60
CA LEU A 65 -5.63 -7.52 15.21
C LEU A 65 -5.86 -6.31 16.10
N LYS A 66 -7.06 -6.15 16.67
CA LYS A 66 -7.31 -5.11 17.67
C LYS A 66 -6.44 -5.29 18.91
N VAL A 67 -6.30 -6.53 19.37
CA VAL A 67 -5.41 -6.86 20.49
C VAL A 67 -3.96 -6.58 20.13
N ALA A 68 -3.45 -7.11 19.02
CA ALA A 68 -2.07 -6.92 18.59
C ALA A 68 -1.73 -5.43 18.35
N PHE A 69 -2.64 -4.66 17.75
CA PHE A 69 -2.46 -3.21 17.58
C PHE A 69 -2.43 -2.47 18.92
N ALA A 70 -3.27 -2.84 19.88
CA ALA A 70 -3.29 -2.23 21.21
C ALA A 70 -1.99 -2.49 21.98
N GLU A 71 -1.47 -3.72 21.92
CA GLU A 71 -0.20 -4.11 22.56
C GLU A 71 1.00 -3.35 21.96
N GLU A 72 1.01 -3.16 20.64
CA GLU A 72 2.01 -2.34 19.93
C GLU A 72 1.78 -0.82 20.02
N LYS A 73 0.73 -0.41 20.75
CA LYS A 73 0.30 1.00 20.95
C LYS A 73 0.05 1.72 19.61
N ILE A 74 -0.53 1.00 18.66
CA ILE A 74 -0.92 1.51 17.35
C ILE A 74 -2.36 2.01 17.45
N GLU A 75 -2.57 3.31 17.19
CA GLU A 75 -3.91 3.87 17.12
C GLU A 75 -4.63 3.41 15.86
N TYR A 76 -5.89 2.99 15.99
CA TYR A 76 -6.72 2.58 14.86
C TYR A 76 -8.17 3.04 15.00
N GLU A 77 -8.83 3.23 13.86
CA GLU A 77 -10.28 3.41 13.77
C GLU A 77 -10.89 2.24 12.99
N GLU A 78 -11.94 1.64 13.54
CA GLU A 78 -12.71 0.58 12.89
C GLU A 78 -13.87 1.17 12.07
N ASN A 79 -14.18 0.59 10.91
CA ASN A 79 -15.43 0.86 10.17
C ASN A 79 -15.70 2.35 9.87
N LYS A 80 -14.65 3.18 9.77
CA LYS A 80 -14.77 4.62 9.51
C LYS A 80 -15.46 4.84 8.18
N SER A 81 -16.52 5.66 8.17
CA SER A 81 -17.25 5.98 6.95
C SER A 81 -16.46 6.94 6.08
N LEU A 82 -15.89 6.44 4.98
CA LEU A 82 -15.18 7.25 3.99
C LEU A 82 -16.10 7.55 2.81
N LYS A 83 -16.32 8.84 2.54
CA LYS A 83 -17.13 9.28 1.41
C LYS A 83 -16.38 9.06 0.10
N ILE A 84 -17.01 8.37 -0.84
CA ILE A 84 -16.50 8.21 -2.19
C ILE A 84 -17.11 9.28 -3.09
N LYS A 85 -16.24 10.03 -3.78
CA LYS A 85 -16.63 11.13 -4.66
C LYS A 85 -16.56 10.75 -6.13
N TYR A 86 -17.60 11.07 -6.88
CA TYR A 86 -17.61 11.06 -8.33
C TYR A 86 -17.94 12.47 -8.85
N LYS A 87 -17.02 13.06 -9.64
CA LYS A 87 -17.14 14.45 -10.12
C LYS A 87 -17.42 15.45 -8.99
N GLY A 88 -16.77 15.26 -7.83
CA GLY A 88 -16.91 16.12 -6.66
C GLY A 88 -18.19 15.90 -5.83
N LYS A 89 -19.09 15.02 -6.26
CA LYS A 89 -20.32 14.67 -5.53
C LYS A 89 -20.15 13.36 -4.79
N ASP A 90 -20.68 13.28 -3.57
CA ASP A 90 -20.72 12.04 -2.79
C ASP A 90 -21.63 11.02 -3.51
N VAL A 91 -21.11 9.82 -3.76
CA VAL A 91 -21.86 8.73 -4.44
C VAL A 91 -21.93 7.43 -3.64
N GLY A 92 -21.31 7.39 -2.47
CA GLY A 92 -21.35 6.22 -1.61
C GLY A 92 -20.40 6.33 -0.43
N ILE A 93 -20.45 5.29 0.41
CA ILE A 93 -19.60 5.14 1.58
C ILE A 93 -18.76 3.88 1.39
N TYR A 94 -17.47 4.02 1.64
CA TYR A 94 -16.54 2.92 1.82
C TYR A 94 -16.17 2.84 3.30
N LYS A 95 -16.18 1.64 3.87
CA LYS A 95 -15.78 1.38 5.25
C LYS A 95 -14.66 0.33 5.23
N PRO A 96 -13.39 0.73 5.41
CA PRO A 96 -12.32 -0.24 5.60
C PRO A 96 -12.42 -0.91 6.97
N ASP A 97 -11.80 -2.09 7.10
CA ASP A 97 -11.71 -2.80 8.37
C ASP A 97 -10.98 -1.95 9.42
N PHE A 98 -9.85 -1.35 9.03
CA PHE A 98 -9.10 -0.42 9.86
C PHE A 98 -8.53 0.77 9.10
N ILE A 99 -8.42 1.87 9.82
CA ILE A 99 -7.57 3.01 9.48
C ILE A 99 -6.55 3.18 10.60
N ILE A 100 -5.29 2.96 10.28
CA ILE A 100 -4.18 2.99 11.23
C ILE A 100 -3.57 4.40 11.25
N GLU A 101 -3.53 5.02 12.43
CA GLU A 101 -3.02 6.36 12.72
C GLU A 101 -3.49 7.44 11.71
N ASN A 102 -4.72 7.32 11.19
CA ASN A 102 -5.25 8.19 10.15
C ASN A 102 -4.33 8.29 8.89
N LYS A 103 -3.56 7.23 8.59
CA LYS A 103 -2.54 7.19 7.52
C LYS A 103 -2.68 6.01 6.56
N ILE A 104 -2.96 4.82 7.09
CA ILE A 104 -2.93 3.55 6.35
C ILE A 104 -4.27 2.84 6.44
N VAL A 105 -4.79 2.40 5.30
CA VAL A 105 -5.98 1.54 5.23
C VAL A 105 -5.55 0.07 5.37
N VAL A 106 -6.31 -0.73 6.11
CA VAL A 106 -6.14 -2.19 6.16
C VAL A 106 -7.45 -2.88 5.84
N GLU A 107 -7.36 -3.90 4.98
CA GLU A 107 -8.44 -4.81 4.59
C GLU A 107 -8.02 -6.24 4.92
N ILE A 108 -8.89 -6.97 5.60
CA ILE A 108 -8.72 -8.35 6.03
C ILE A 108 -9.45 -9.26 5.06
N LYS A 109 -8.82 -10.39 4.76
CA LYS A 109 -9.46 -11.50 4.06
C LYS A 109 -9.13 -12.81 4.73
N SER A 110 -10.05 -13.77 4.63
CA SER A 110 -9.80 -15.17 5.00
C SER A 110 -10.35 -16.08 3.91
N VAL A 111 -9.60 -16.17 2.81
CA VAL A 111 -10.00 -16.90 1.60
C VAL A 111 -8.85 -17.77 1.09
N LEU A 112 -9.17 -18.90 0.46
CA LEU A 112 -8.16 -19.79 -0.14
C LEU A 112 -7.41 -19.17 -1.32
N ASN A 113 -8.06 -18.23 -2.02
CA ASN A 113 -7.48 -17.56 -3.18
C ASN A 113 -7.66 -16.07 -3.05
N MET A 114 -6.58 -15.32 -3.30
CA MET A 114 -6.54 -13.85 -3.22
C MET A 114 -6.52 -13.25 -4.63
N PRO A 115 -7.68 -13.18 -5.34
CA PRO A 115 -7.74 -12.73 -6.71
C PRO A 115 -7.29 -11.26 -6.84
N LYS A 116 -6.69 -10.92 -7.99
CA LYS A 116 -6.21 -9.55 -8.28
C LYS A 116 -7.30 -8.48 -8.18
N VAL A 117 -8.58 -8.86 -8.22
CA VAL A 117 -9.71 -7.92 -8.11
C VAL A 117 -9.76 -7.25 -6.74
N PHE A 118 -9.44 -7.94 -5.65
CA PHE A 118 -9.44 -7.35 -4.30
C PHE A 118 -8.36 -6.27 -4.16
N GLU A 119 -7.19 -6.55 -4.71
CA GLU A 119 -6.10 -5.58 -4.75
C GLU A 119 -6.42 -4.35 -5.62
N LYS A 120 -7.06 -4.57 -6.78
CA LYS A 120 -7.56 -3.47 -7.63
C LYS A 120 -8.61 -2.63 -6.90
N GLN A 121 -9.51 -3.27 -6.17
CA GLN A 121 -10.54 -2.61 -5.39
C GLN A 121 -9.90 -1.70 -4.33
N LEU A 122 -8.96 -2.22 -3.53
CA LEU A 122 -8.20 -1.42 -2.56
C LEU A 122 -7.52 -0.21 -3.24
N TYR A 123 -6.85 -0.42 -4.38
CA TYR A 123 -6.23 0.68 -5.12
C TYR A 123 -7.22 1.78 -5.53
N TYR A 124 -8.41 1.42 -6.02
CA TYR A 124 -9.42 2.40 -6.40
C TYR A 124 -10.04 3.12 -5.20
N TYR A 125 -10.14 2.47 -4.04
CA TYR A 125 -10.53 3.15 -2.81
C TYR A 125 -9.47 4.14 -2.33
N LEU A 126 -8.18 3.79 -2.36
CA LEU A 126 -7.10 4.74 -2.09
C LEU A 126 -7.16 5.95 -3.05
N ARG A 127 -7.47 5.71 -4.33
CA ARG A 127 -7.67 6.79 -5.30
C ARG A 127 -8.87 7.69 -4.98
N GLY A 128 -9.92 7.13 -4.38
CA GLY A 128 -11.17 7.83 -4.05
C GLY A 128 -11.19 8.49 -2.67
N THR A 129 -10.11 8.35 -1.90
CA THR A 129 -9.98 8.85 -0.51
C THR A 129 -8.69 9.66 -0.34
N ASP A 130 -8.48 10.23 0.84
CA ASP A 130 -7.26 10.98 1.15
C ASP A 130 -6.07 10.08 1.57
N TYR A 131 -6.29 8.77 1.66
CA TYR A 131 -5.28 7.79 2.07
C TYR A 131 -4.45 7.31 0.87
N LYS A 132 -3.13 7.24 1.07
CA LYS A 132 -2.18 6.86 0.01
C LYS A 132 -1.69 5.43 0.12
N VAL A 133 -1.75 4.81 1.29
CA VAL A 133 -1.21 3.47 1.54
C VAL A 133 -2.32 2.57 2.03
N GLY A 134 -2.39 1.37 1.47
CA GLY A 134 -3.31 0.33 1.91
C GLY A 134 -2.63 -1.02 2.00
N TYR A 135 -3.05 -1.83 2.97
CA TYR A 135 -2.74 -3.25 3.05
C TYR A 135 -3.99 -4.08 2.78
N LEU A 136 -3.79 -5.16 2.04
CA LEU A 136 -4.71 -6.28 1.96
C LEU A 136 -3.99 -7.49 2.55
N VAL A 137 -4.49 -8.05 3.64
CA VAL A 137 -3.91 -9.21 4.31
C VAL A 137 -4.86 -10.40 4.22
N ASN A 138 -4.33 -11.55 3.79
CA ASN A 138 -5.08 -12.81 3.76
C ASN A 138 -4.57 -13.78 4.82
N PHE A 139 -5.47 -14.20 5.70
CA PHE A 139 -5.20 -15.23 6.71
C PHE A 139 -5.75 -16.61 6.31
N GLY A 140 -6.40 -16.74 5.15
CA GLY A 140 -7.05 -18.00 4.73
C GLY A 140 -6.11 -19.09 4.20
N ASN A 141 -4.83 -18.79 4.00
CA ASN A 141 -3.86 -19.66 3.34
C ASN A 141 -2.86 -20.27 4.34
N GLU A 142 -2.18 -21.36 3.93
CA GLU A 142 -1.05 -21.97 4.66
C GLU A 142 0.13 -21.01 4.90
N LYS A 143 0.16 -19.89 4.17
CA LYS A 143 1.07 -18.76 4.43
C LYS A 143 0.27 -17.48 4.34
N ILE A 144 0.56 -16.53 5.22
CA ILE A 144 -0.03 -15.20 5.14
C ILE A 144 0.32 -14.52 3.81
N ASP A 145 -0.68 -13.97 3.11
CA ASP A 145 -0.49 -13.16 1.89
C ASP A 145 -0.74 -11.69 2.22
N ILE A 146 0.32 -10.89 2.25
CA ILE A 146 0.25 -9.46 2.55
C ILE A 146 0.56 -8.67 1.27
N ARG A 147 -0.40 -7.86 0.81
CA ARG A 147 -0.24 -6.99 -0.36
C ARG A 147 -0.35 -5.53 0.03
N ARG A 148 0.74 -4.80 -0.18
CA ARG A 148 0.81 -3.36 0.06
C ARG A 148 0.58 -2.57 -1.22
N ARG A 149 -0.33 -1.60 -1.23
CA ARG A 149 -0.55 -0.70 -2.37
C ARG A 149 -0.33 0.74 -1.98
N VAL A 150 0.27 1.49 -2.90
CA VAL A 150 0.54 2.92 -2.76
C VAL A 150 -0.09 3.65 -3.93
N TYR A 151 -1.00 4.58 -3.64
CA TYR A 151 -1.53 5.52 -4.59
C TYR A 151 -0.80 6.85 -4.44
N GLU A 152 -0.05 7.22 -5.47
CA GLU A 152 0.49 8.57 -5.63
C GLU A 152 -0.30 9.25 -6.73
N SER A 153 -0.99 10.35 -6.41
CA SER A 153 -1.53 11.19 -7.47
C SER A 153 -0.35 11.82 -8.19
N VAL A 154 -0.17 11.46 -9.47
CA VAL A 154 0.61 12.30 -10.36
C VAL A 154 -0.18 13.59 -10.46
N ARG A 155 0.30 14.67 -9.83
CA ARG A 155 -0.26 16.02 -10.04
C ARG A 155 -0.18 16.29 -11.53
N ARG A 156 -1.28 16.11 -12.26
CA ARG A 156 -1.49 16.82 -13.52
C ARG A 156 -1.69 18.27 -13.11
N ILE A 157 -0.62 19.05 -13.15
CA ILE A 157 -0.73 20.49 -13.25
C ILE A 157 -1.55 20.71 -14.54
N LYS A 158 -2.82 21.06 -14.38
CA LYS A 158 -3.54 21.73 -15.45
C LYS A 158 -2.92 23.13 -15.48
N SER A 159 -2.03 23.37 -16.42
CA SER A 159 -1.67 24.72 -16.82
C SER A 159 -2.99 25.42 -17.18
N ALA A 160 -3.25 26.53 -16.48
CA ALA A 160 -4.28 27.48 -16.83
C ALA A 160 -3.97 28.13 -18.19
#